data_AF-A0A8W8LIG9-F1
#
_entry.id   AF-A0A8W8LIG9-F1
#
_cell.length_a   1.000
_cell.length_b   1.000
_cell.length_c   1.000
_cell.angle_alpha   90.00
_cell.angle_beta   90.00
_cell.angle_gamma   90.00
#
_symmetry.space_group_name_H-M   'P 1'
#
loop_
_entity.id
_entity.type
_entity.pdbx_description
1 polymer ?
#
loop_
_entity_poly.entity_id
_entity_poly.type
_entity_poly.pdbx_seq_one_letter_code
_entity_poly.pdbx_strand_id
1 'polypeptide(L)'
;RGVCSCAEGKACETMDRQFNTLIPWCLPHTGNRHNHWAGLYGRLQYDGFFSTTVTNPEPMGKQGRVLHPEQHRVVSVRECARSQGFPDTYRFFGNILDKHRQIGNAVPPPMARFIGLEIRKSLEWKTADQPDIETETEVKGDVKMEVKVAEGSPCKPGSSLN
;
A
#
# COMPACT_ATOMS: atom_id res chain seq x y z
N ARG A 1 10.58 -23.01 28.42
CA ARG A 1 9.16 -22.65 28.66
C ARG A 1 8.31 -23.12 27.47
N GLY A 2 8.32 -24.42 27.19
CA GLY A 2 7.56 -24.99 26.08
C GLY A 2 6.08 -25.12 26.42
N VAL A 3 5.21 -24.97 25.42
CA VAL A 3 3.75 -25.16 25.55
C VAL A 3 3.26 -26.40 24.78
N CYS A 4 4.18 -27.15 24.19
CA CYS A 4 3.94 -28.36 23.41
C CYS A 4 5.20 -29.25 23.48
N SER A 5 5.01 -30.56 23.32
CA SER A 5 6.06 -31.58 23.25
C SER A 5 7.14 -31.27 22.21
N CYS A 6 6.82 -30.51 21.16
CA CYS A 6 7.80 -30.10 20.15
C CYS A 6 8.87 -29.11 20.65
N ALA A 7 8.67 -28.50 21.82
CA ALA A 7 9.70 -27.70 22.48
C ALA A 7 10.85 -28.57 23.00
N GLU A 8 10.63 -29.87 23.20
CA GLU A 8 11.65 -30.85 23.60
C GLU A 8 12.23 -31.61 22.39
N GLY A 9 11.87 -31.23 21.16
CA GLY A 9 12.30 -31.92 19.94
C GLY A 9 11.45 -33.14 19.55
N LYS A 10 10.36 -33.43 20.27
CA LYS A 10 9.40 -34.48 19.94
C LYS A 10 8.39 -34.02 18.87
N ALA A 11 7.59 -34.93 18.35
CA ALA A 11 6.45 -34.58 17.50
C ALA A 11 5.40 -33.79 18.29
N CYS A 12 4.59 -32.96 17.61
CA CYS A 12 3.49 -32.25 18.24
C CYS A 12 2.34 -33.20 18.59
N GLU A 13 1.83 -33.11 19.82
CA GLU A 13 0.62 -33.82 20.23
C GLU A 13 -0.61 -32.92 20.09
N THR A 14 -1.73 -33.49 19.66
CA THR A 14 -2.99 -32.74 19.48
C THR A 14 -3.56 -32.24 20.81
N MET A 15 -3.31 -32.98 21.90
CA MET A 15 -3.80 -32.69 23.25
C MET A 15 -3.10 -31.47 23.88
N ASP A 16 -1.89 -31.12 23.44
CA ASP A 16 -1.15 -29.97 23.94
C ASP A 16 -1.80 -28.63 23.56
N ARG A 17 -2.69 -28.63 22.57
CA ARG A 17 -3.31 -27.42 22.03
C ARG A 17 -4.35 -26.85 22.99
N GLN A 18 -4.12 -25.60 23.40
CA GLN A 18 -5.03 -24.85 24.27
C GLN A 18 -5.82 -23.81 23.44
N PHE A 19 -7.07 -23.59 23.84
CA PHE A 19 -8.00 -22.65 23.21
C PHE A 19 -8.56 -21.67 24.25
N ASN A 20 -9.05 -20.52 23.79
CA ASN A 20 -9.67 -19.49 24.65
C ASN A 20 -8.78 -18.98 25.79
N THR A 21 -7.47 -18.93 25.56
CA THR A 21 -6.49 -18.38 26.49
C THR A 21 -6.17 -16.92 26.16
N LEU A 22 -5.95 -16.09 27.19
CA LEU A 22 -5.61 -14.67 27.02
C LEU A 22 -4.31 -14.49 26.22
N ILE A 23 -3.30 -15.31 26.50
CA ILE A 23 -2.11 -15.44 25.66
C ILE A 23 -2.42 -16.53 24.64
N PRO A 24 -2.52 -16.21 23.33
CA PRO A 24 -2.82 -17.23 22.32
C PRO A 24 -1.73 -18.30 22.30
N TRP A 25 -2.10 -19.56 22.53
CA TRP A 25 -1.18 -20.69 22.64
C TRP A 25 -0.22 -20.83 21.44
N CYS A 26 -0.69 -20.48 20.25
CA CYS A 26 0.11 -20.55 19.02
C CYS A 26 1.34 -19.63 19.03
N LEU A 27 1.33 -18.52 19.79
CA LEU A 27 2.45 -17.58 19.86
C LEU A 27 3.68 -18.22 20.53
N PRO A 28 3.63 -18.69 21.79
CA PRO A 28 4.76 -19.38 22.40
C PRO A 28 5.08 -20.72 21.72
N HIS A 29 4.09 -21.38 21.11
CA HIS A 29 4.31 -22.67 20.42
C HIS A 29 5.26 -22.54 19.23
N THR A 30 5.09 -21.52 18.38
CA THR A 30 5.91 -21.35 17.16
C THR A 30 6.81 -20.12 17.19
N GLY A 31 6.85 -19.38 18.30
CA GLY A 31 7.60 -18.13 18.44
C GLY A 31 9.09 -18.27 18.15
N ASN A 32 9.74 -19.34 18.62
CA ASN A 32 11.17 -19.57 18.37
C ASN A 32 11.51 -19.71 16.88
N ARG A 33 10.53 -20.09 16.04
CA ARG A 33 10.71 -20.23 14.58
C ARG A 33 10.35 -18.96 13.80
N HIS A 34 9.77 -17.95 14.46
CA HIS A 34 9.21 -16.75 13.83
C HIS A 34 9.62 -15.47 14.54
N ASN A 35 10.88 -15.38 14.99
CA ASN A 35 11.41 -14.22 15.71
C ASN A 35 10.48 -13.74 16.86
N HIS A 36 10.00 -14.70 17.65
CA HIS A 36 9.07 -14.49 18.76
C HIS A 36 7.76 -13.78 18.38
N TRP A 37 7.36 -13.82 17.10
CA TRP A 37 6.20 -13.12 16.57
C TRP A 37 6.21 -11.62 16.91
N ALA A 38 7.40 -11.02 16.92
CA ALA A 38 7.59 -9.63 17.28
C ALA A 38 6.66 -8.72 16.45
N GLY A 39 5.78 -8.00 17.14
CA GLY A 39 4.82 -7.09 16.53
C GLY A 39 3.37 -7.60 16.50
N LEU A 40 3.08 -8.90 16.66
CA LEU A 40 1.70 -9.37 16.81
C LEU A 40 1.06 -8.79 18.08
N TYR A 41 -0.21 -8.39 18.00
CA TYR A 41 -0.89 -7.57 19.01
C TYR A 41 -0.12 -6.29 19.38
N GLY A 42 0.73 -5.79 18.48
CA GLY A 42 1.50 -4.58 18.70
C GLY A 42 0.62 -3.33 18.61
N ARG A 43 0.89 -2.37 19.50
CA ARG A 43 0.35 -1.01 19.40
C ARG A 43 1.21 -0.15 18.50
N LEU A 44 0.57 0.73 17.74
CA LEU A 44 1.26 1.83 17.08
C LEU A 44 1.89 2.75 18.13
N GLN A 45 2.99 3.39 17.76
CA GLN A 45 3.67 4.39 18.59
C GLN A 45 3.35 5.77 18.01
N TYR A 46 3.16 6.78 18.87
CA TYR A 46 2.90 8.15 18.41
C TYR A 46 4.07 8.72 17.60
N ASP A 47 5.30 8.47 18.05
CA ASP A 47 6.52 8.89 17.35
C ASP A 47 6.96 7.90 16.26
N GLY A 48 6.15 6.86 16.03
CA GLY A 48 6.42 5.82 15.04
C GLY A 48 5.68 6.04 13.73
N PHE A 49 5.62 4.98 12.94
CA PHE A 49 4.91 4.96 11.66
C PHE A 49 4.09 3.67 11.52
N PHE A 50 3.19 3.66 10.54
CA PHE A 50 2.46 2.46 10.14
C PHE A 50 3.39 1.54 9.36
N SER A 51 3.49 0.25 9.74
CA SER A 51 4.43 -0.70 9.12
C SER A 51 4.23 -0.81 7.60
N THR A 52 2.99 -1.07 7.18
CA THR A 52 2.57 -1.16 5.78
C THR A 52 1.08 -0.90 5.74
N THR A 53 0.56 -0.31 4.67
CA THR A 53 -0.87 -0.08 4.56
C THR A 53 -1.63 -1.40 4.64
N VAL A 54 -2.63 -1.40 5.51
CA VAL A 54 -3.33 -2.62 5.90
C VAL A 54 -4.64 -2.73 5.13
N THR A 55 -4.77 -3.79 4.34
CA THR A 55 -6.02 -4.13 3.62
C THR A 55 -7.08 -4.74 4.54
N ASN A 56 -6.64 -5.36 5.65
CA ASN A 56 -7.49 -5.92 6.69
C ASN A 56 -6.73 -5.92 8.05
N PRO A 57 -7.06 -5.03 9.00
CA PRO A 57 -6.31 -4.88 10.24
C PRO A 57 -6.60 -5.99 11.24
N GLU A 58 -5.78 -7.05 11.18
CA GLU A 58 -5.83 -8.19 12.10
C GLU A 58 -4.63 -8.22 13.05
N PRO A 59 -4.83 -8.26 14.39
CA PRO A 59 -3.74 -8.28 15.36
C PRO A 59 -2.79 -9.48 15.26
N MET A 60 -3.28 -10.62 14.74
CA MET A 60 -2.50 -11.83 14.46
C MET A 60 -2.07 -11.95 12.99
N GLY A 61 -2.43 -10.97 12.16
CA GLY A 61 -2.03 -10.92 10.76
C GLY A 61 -0.55 -10.56 10.60
N LYS A 62 -0.03 -10.68 9.38
CA LYS A 62 1.39 -10.43 9.08
C LYS A 62 1.84 -9.00 9.39
N GLN A 63 0.93 -8.01 9.31
CA GLN A 63 1.27 -6.63 9.65
C GLN A 63 1.43 -6.41 11.16
N GLY A 64 0.77 -7.23 12.01
CA GLY A 64 0.91 -7.35 13.47
C GLY A 64 0.56 -6.12 14.32
N ARG A 65 1.15 -4.97 13.98
CA ARG A 65 1.04 -3.70 14.70
C ARG A 65 -0.09 -2.85 14.15
N VAL A 66 -1.32 -3.24 14.49
CA VAL A 66 -2.56 -2.59 14.02
C VAL A 66 -3.42 -2.04 15.14
N LEU A 67 -2.96 -2.12 16.39
CA LEU A 67 -3.70 -1.57 17.53
C LEU A 67 -3.43 -0.07 17.67
N HIS A 68 -4.47 0.67 18.06
CA HIS A 68 -4.35 2.08 18.38
C HIS A 68 -3.32 2.31 19.50
N PRO A 69 -2.54 3.41 19.47
CA PRO A 69 -1.52 3.69 20.50
C PRO A 69 -2.03 3.58 21.94
N GLU A 70 -3.19 4.16 22.23
CA GLU A 70 -3.80 4.10 23.57
C GLU A 70 -5.05 3.20 23.64
N GLN A 71 -6.04 3.45 22.76
CA GLN A 71 -7.37 2.84 22.81
C GLN A 71 -7.34 1.31 22.60
N HIS A 72 -8.29 0.59 23.21
CA HIS A 72 -8.44 -0.88 23.09
C HIS A 72 -9.17 -1.29 21.81
N ARG A 73 -8.65 -0.89 20.66
CA ARG A 73 -9.22 -1.22 19.35
C ARG A 73 -8.15 -1.31 18.28
N VAL A 74 -8.50 -1.93 17.16
CA VAL A 74 -7.74 -1.81 15.92
C VAL A 74 -7.89 -0.41 15.33
N VAL A 75 -6.95 -0.04 14.47
CA VAL A 75 -7.05 1.19 13.68
C VAL A 75 -8.31 1.19 12.81
N SER A 76 -8.92 2.36 12.72
CA SER A 76 -10.12 2.61 11.94
C SER A 76 -9.79 2.83 10.46
N VAL A 77 -10.82 2.71 9.62
CA VAL A 77 -10.75 3.04 8.18
C VAL A 77 -10.13 4.41 7.95
N ARG A 78 -10.51 5.41 8.75
CA ARG A 78 -10.03 6.79 8.55
C ARG A 78 -8.58 6.97 8.99
N GLU A 79 -8.14 6.29 10.04
CA GLU A 79 -6.73 6.27 10.44
C GLU A 79 -5.84 5.64 9.36
N CYS A 80 -6.28 4.54 8.75
CA CYS A 80 -5.62 3.94 7.60
C CYS A 80 -5.63 4.86 6.36
N ALA A 81 -6.73 5.59 6.12
CA ALA A 81 -6.79 6.53 5.00
C ALA A 81 -5.78 7.69 5.19
N ARG A 82 -5.64 8.18 6.43
CA ARG A 82 -4.66 9.24 6.76
C ARG A 82 -3.22 8.76 6.65
N SER A 83 -2.93 7.51 7.02
CA SER A 83 -1.57 6.97 6.84
C SER A 83 -1.15 6.88 5.38
N GLN A 84 -2.13 6.69 4.47
CA GLN A 84 -1.92 6.77 3.01
C GLN A 84 -1.92 8.21 2.46
N GLY A 85 -2.21 9.22 3.28
CA GLY A 85 -2.28 10.62 2.84
C GLY A 85 -3.53 10.95 2.02
N PHE A 86 -4.62 10.19 2.16
CA PHE A 86 -5.90 10.59 1.59
C PHE A 86 -6.45 11.83 2.31
N PRO A 87 -7.06 12.78 1.57
CA PRO A 87 -7.78 13.87 2.21
C PRO A 87 -8.99 13.32 2.97
N ASP A 88 -9.34 13.93 4.09
CA ASP A 88 -10.49 13.51 4.92
C ASP A 88 -11.82 13.59 4.15
N THR A 89 -11.88 14.42 3.12
CA THR A 89 -13.02 14.56 2.20
C THR A 89 -13.17 13.39 1.22
N TYR A 90 -12.14 12.55 1.05
CA TYR A 90 -12.20 11.39 0.15
C TYR A 90 -13.21 10.36 0.66
N ARG A 91 -14.05 9.88 -0.26
CA ARG A 91 -15.14 8.94 0.02
C ARG A 91 -14.77 7.53 -0.41
N PHE A 92 -14.86 6.59 0.53
CA PHE A 92 -14.73 5.16 0.28
C PHE A 92 -16.11 4.51 0.36
N PHE A 93 -16.39 3.52 -0.49
CA PHE A 93 -17.70 2.88 -0.60
C PHE A 93 -17.66 1.40 -0.19
N GLY A 94 -18.82 0.80 0.11
CA GLY A 94 -18.92 -0.60 0.54
C GLY A 94 -18.84 -0.80 2.06
N ASN A 95 -18.65 -2.06 2.47
CA ASN A 95 -18.57 -2.41 3.90
C ASN A 95 -17.21 -2.00 4.51
N ILE A 96 -17.03 -2.21 5.82
CA ILE A 96 -15.80 -1.80 6.51
C ILE A 96 -14.53 -2.49 5.95
N LEU A 97 -14.62 -3.77 5.58
CA LEU A 97 -13.50 -4.52 5.02
C LEU A 97 -13.19 -4.08 3.60
N ASP A 98 -14.20 -3.78 2.79
CA ASP A 98 -14.03 -3.24 1.44
C ASP A 98 -13.33 -1.88 1.46
N LYS A 99 -13.66 -1.03 2.44
CA LYS A 99 -13.01 0.27 2.63
C LYS A 99 -11.54 0.12 3.02
N HIS A 100 -11.22 -0.78 3.96
CA HIS A 100 -9.82 -1.08 4.29
C HIS A 100 -9.06 -1.63 3.07
N ARG A 101 -9.68 -2.52 2.30
CA ARG A 101 -9.08 -3.07 1.08
C ARG A 101 -8.82 -2.00 0.02
N GLN A 102 -9.75 -1.07 -0.20
CA GLN A 102 -9.57 0.07 -1.10
C GLN A 102 -8.37 0.93 -0.69
N ILE A 103 -8.25 1.24 0.61
CA ILE A 103 -7.15 2.07 1.13
C ILE A 103 -5.81 1.31 1.07
N GLY A 104 -5.81 0.04 1.45
CA GLY A 104 -4.63 -0.81 1.47
C GLY A 104 -4.03 -1.04 0.08
N ASN A 105 -4.88 -1.20 -0.95
CA ASN A 105 -4.45 -1.41 -2.33
C ASN A 105 -4.17 -0.11 -3.09
N ALA A 106 -4.54 1.05 -2.55
CA ALA A 106 -4.35 2.31 -3.23
C ALA A 106 -2.89 2.78 -3.18
N VAL A 107 -2.49 3.50 -4.22
CA VAL A 107 -1.24 4.28 -4.22
C VAL A 107 -1.47 5.55 -3.38
N PRO A 108 -0.57 5.90 -2.45
CA PRO A 108 -0.69 7.13 -1.66
C PRO A 108 -0.82 8.37 -2.56
N PRO A 109 -1.86 9.22 -2.40
CA PRO A 109 -2.02 10.42 -3.24
C PRO A 109 -0.81 11.36 -3.27
N PRO A 110 -0.07 11.60 -2.16
CA PRO A 110 1.15 12.40 -2.21
C PRO A 110 2.21 11.81 -3.15
N MET A 111 2.38 10.49 -3.15
CA MET A 111 3.32 9.80 -4.03
C MET A 111 2.90 9.92 -5.49
N ALA A 112 1.62 9.67 -5.79
CA ALA A 112 1.07 9.81 -7.14
C ALA A 112 1.21 11.25 -7.67
N ARG A 113 1.04 12.26 -6.81
CA ARG A 113 1.23 13.68 -7.17
C ARG A 113 2.66 13.95 -7.63
N PHE A 114 3.67 13.47 -6.90
CA PHE A 114 5.07 13.71 -7.30
C PHE A 114 5.42 13.04 -8.62
N ILE A 115 4.97 11.79 -8.83
CA ILE A 115 5.15 11.09 -10.10
C ILE A 115 4.48 11.88 -11.24
N GLY A 116 3.24 12.36 -11.04
CA GLY A 116 2.52 13.16 -12.03
C GLY A 116 3.21 14.48 -12.38
N LEU A 117 3.87 15.13 -11.42
CA LEU A 117 4.65 16.35 -11.67
C LEU A 117 5.86 16.08 -12.57
N GLU A 118 6.58 14.97 -12.37
CA GLU A 118 7.72 14.62 -13.21
C GLU A 118 7.31 14.24 -14.64
N ILE A 119 6.17 13.54 -14.77
CA ILE A 119 5.57 13.26 -16.09
C ILE A 119 5.22 14.57 -16.79
N ARG A 120 4.58 15.52 -16.09
CA ARG A 120 4.23 16.83 -16.66
C ARG A 120 5.47 17.59 -17.16
N LYS A 121 6.53 17.65 -16.37
CA LYS A 121 7.80 18.30 -16.78
C LYS A 121 8.36 17.68 -18.07
N SER A 122 8.27 16.35 -18.19
CA SER A 122 8.77 15.63 -19.37
C SER A 122 7.93 15.89 -20.62
N LEU A 123 6.63 16.17 -20.46
CA LEU A 123 5.76 16.58 -21.57
C LEU A 123 6.07 18.02 -21.98
N GLU A 124 6.20 18.94 -21.02
CA GLU A 124 6.55 20.35 -21.25
C GLU A 124 7.92 20.48 -21.95
N TRP A 125 8.89 19.63 -21.60
CA TRP A 125 10.20 19.57 -22.27
C TRP A 125 10.06 19.31 -23.79
N LYS A 126 9.18 18.39 -24.19
CA LYS A 126 8.97 18.08 -25.62
C LYS A 126 8.24 19.19 -26.36
N THR A 127 7.35 19.93 -25.69
CA THR A 127 6.60 21.03 -26.30
C THR A 127 7.50 22.24 -26.58
N ALA A 128 8.54 22.47 -25.79
CA ALA A 128 9.51 23.54 -26.01
C ALA A 128 10.46 23.30 -27.21
N ASP A 129 10.53 22.06 -27.70
CA ASP A 129 11.47 21.62 -28.76
C ASP A 129 10.76 21.29 -30.10
N GLN A 130 9.44 21.49 -30.18
CA GLN A 130 8.69 21.44 -31.44
C GLN A 130 8.23 22.85 -31.85
N PRO A 131 8.67 23.37 -33.01
CA PRO A 131 8.09 24.58 -33.56
C PRO A 131 6.62 24.34 -33.91
N ASP A 132 5.81 25.35 -33.59
CA ASP A 132 4.35 25.44 -33.66
C ASP A 132 3.67 24.55 -34.72
N ILE A 133 2.91 23.56 -34.26
CA ILE A 133 1.82 22.98 -35.06
C ILE A 133 0.55 23.68 -34.57
N GLU A 134 0.05 24.62 -35.38
CA GLU A 134 -1.26 25.25 -35.19
C GLU A 134 -2.32 24.15 -35.07
N THR A 135 -2.86 23.97 -33.87
CA THR A 135 -4.03 23.11 -33.65
C THR A 135 -5.19 24.00 -33.24
N GLU A 136 -6.00 24.39 -34.22
CA GLU A 136 -7.33 24.95 -33.97
C GLU A 136 -8.15 23.90 -33.23
N THR A 137 -8.42 24.17 -31.95
CA THR A 137 -9.29 23.33 -31.14
C THR A 137 -10.72 23.84 -31.25
N GLU A 138 -11.44 23.41 -32.29
CA GLU A 138 -12.90 23.47 -32.28
C GLU A 138 -13.45 22.36 -31.37
N VAL A 139 -14.05 22.76 -30.24
CA VAL A 139 -14.80 21.84 -29.37
C VAL A 139 -16.21 21.68 -29.93
N LYS A 140 -16.47 20.59 -30.65
CA LYS A 140 -17.82 20.05 -30.86
C LYS A 140 -17.93 18.68 -30.21
N GLY A 141 -19.04 18.50 -29.48
CA GLY A 141 -19.34 17.33 -28.67
C GLY A 141 -19.30 16.01 -29.45
N ASP A 142 -19.12 14.95 -28.67
CA ASP A 142 -19.09 13.53 -29.06
C ASP A 142 -17.84 13.09 -29.85
N VAL A 143 -16.71 12.96 -29.14
CA VAL A 143 -15.42 12.59 -29.75
C VAL A 143 -15.29 11.07 -29.93
N LYS A 144 -15.45 10.64 -31.18
CA LYS A 144 -14.78 9.44 -31.72
C LYS A 144 -13.33 9.85 -32.01
N MET A 145 -12.39 9.42 -31.17
CA MET A 145 -10.95 9.65 -31.42
C MET A 145 -10.47 8.69 -32.50
N GLU A 146 -10.29 9.17 -33.72
CA GLU A 146 -9.51 8.47 -34.74
C GLU A 146 -8.09 9.05 -34.75
N VAL A 147 -7.14 8.29 -34.18
CA VAL A 147 -5.71 8.63 -34.21
C VAL A 147 -5.14 8.13 -35.52
N LYS A 148 -4.86 9.03 -36.47
CA LYS A 148 -4.03 8.69 -37.64
C LYS A 148 -2.57 8.90 -37.27
N VAL A 149 -1.82 7.80 -37.20
CA VAL A 149 -0.37 7.81 -37.04
C VAL A 149 0.25 8.18 -38.39
N ALA A 150 0.89 9.34 -38.50
CA ALA A 150 1.80 9.62 -39.59
C ALA A 150 3.15 8.95 -39.27
N GLU A 151 3.66 8.13 -40.19
CA GLU A 151 4.96 7.47 -40.04
C GLU A 151 6.07 8.52 -39.96
N GLY A 152 6.68 8.65 -38.77
CA GLY A 152 7.82 9.52 -38.56
C GLY A 152 9.07 9.00 -39.28
N SER A 153 9.72 9.87 -40.04
CA SER A 153 11.01 9.60 -40.69
C SER A 153 12.11 9.29 -39.66
N PRO A 154 13.15 8.50 -39.99
CA PRO A 154 14.11 8.03 -39.00
C PRO A 154 14.97 9.18 -38.47
N CYS A 155 15.15 9.23 -37.15
CA CYS A 155 16.15 10.10 -36.51
C CYS A 155 17.53 9.78 -37.07
N LYS A 156 18.21 10.81 -37.62
CA LYS A 156 19.62 10.70 -38.01
C LYS A 156 20.49 10.67 -36.74
N PRO A 157 21.55 9.82 -36.69
CA PRO A 157 22.50 9.85 -35.59
C PRO A 157 23.46 11.04 -35.78
N GLY A 158 23.36 12.04 -34.90
CA GLY A 158 24.39 13.07 -34.71
C GLY A 158 25.13 12.76 -33.42
N SER A 159 26.32 12.18 -33.50
CA SER A 159 27.61 12.86 -33.61
C SER A 159 28.26 13.02 -32.24
N SER A 160 29.18 12.09 -31.97
CA SER A 160 30.26 12.22 -30.99
C SER A 160 30.82 13.63 -30.93
N LEU A 161 31.06 14.15 -29.73
CA LEU A 161 32.06 15.19 -29.46
C LEU A 161 32.49 15.10 -27.99
N ASN A 162 33.74 14.65 -27.83
CA ASN A 162 34.78 14.96 -26.84
C ASN A 162 34.43 15.24 -25.38
#